data_AF-A0A844MNL5-F1
#
_entry.id   AF-A0A844MNL5-F1
#
_cell.length_a   1.000
_cell.length_b   1.000
_cell.length_c   1.000
_cell.angle_alpha   90.00
_cell.angle_beta   90.00
_cell.angle_gamma   90.00
#
_symmetry.space_group_name_H-M   'P 1'
#
loop_
_entity.id
_entity.type
_entity.pdbx_description
1 polymer ?
#
loop_
_entity_poly.entity_id
_entity_poly.type
_entity_poly.pdbx_seq_one_letter_code
_entity_poly.pdbx_strand_id
1 'polypeptide(L)'
;MAHACCGPGYASPEVAMKAEREKILYTIALYTGTGIEEPDYLATIDVDPDSSTYSQVIHRLPMPYIGDELHHFGWNTCSSCHNDTSKSRRFLVIPGIRSSRIYIVDTADAKAPEIHKVIEPEEIREKTNLTAPHTVHCLADGHVMVSMLGDREGNGPGGFLLLDENFDIAGSYLLQIDCDTENGGLRINENFYVDFGQEPAGPSRAHEMRYPGGDSTSDIWV
;
A
#
# COMPACT_ATOMS: atom_id res chain seq x y z
N MET A 1 16.47 -20.76 8.07
CA MET A 1 16.39 -20.77 9.55
C MET A 1 15.77 -19.46 10.02
N ALA A 2 14.74 -19.48 10.86
CA ALA A 2 14.14 -18.27 11.42
C ALA A 2 15.18 -17.56 12.31
N HIS A 3 15.62 -16.36 11.94
CA HIS A 3 16.41 -15.51 12.83
C HIS A 3 15.49 -15.04 13.96
N ALA A 4 15.54 -15.73 15.09
CA ALA A 4 14.77 -15.48 16.31
C ALA A 4 15.13 -14.14 17.02
N CYS A 5 15.76 -13.19 16.33
CA CYS A 5 16.27 -11.94 16.90
C CYS A 5 15.47 -10.70 16.47
N CYS A 6 14.65 -10.80 15.43
CA CYS A 6 14.15 -9.62 14.72
C CYS A 6 12.77 -9.85 14.08
N GLY A 7 12.06 -8.75 13.86
CA GLY A 7 10.84 -8.68 13.07
C GLY A 7 11.05 -8.98 11.58
N PRO A 8 10.08 -8.67 10.70
CA PRO A 8 10.09 -9.10 9.31
C PRO A 8 11.21 -8.45 8.48
N GLY A 9 11.63 -9.14 7.43
CA GLY A 9 12.60 -8.62 6.46
C GLY A 9 14.05 -8.65 6.97
N TYR A 10 14.82 -7.64 6.57
CA TYR A 10 16.29 -7.62 6.71
C TYR A 10 16.77 -6.26 7.20
N ALA A 11 17.80 -6.25 8.05
CA ALA A 11 18.36 -5.02 8.65
C ALA A 11 18.96 -4.03 7.62
N SER A 12 19.41 -4.53 6.47
CA SER A 12 20.04 -3.70 5.43
C SER A 12 19.91 -4.35 4.05
N PRO A 13 20.12 -3.58 2.97
CA PRO A 13 20.20 -4.14 1.61
C PRO A 13 21.28 -5.23 1.47
N GLU A 14 22.43 -5.07 2.12
CA GLU A 14 23.52 -6.06 2.06
C GLU A 14 23.10 -7.42 2.65
N VAL A 15 22.35 -7.42 3.75
CA VAL A 15 21.80 -8.63 4.34
C VAL A 15 20.72 -9.24 3.44
N ALA A 16 19.84 -8.41 2.87
CA ALA A 16 18.80 -8.85 1.94
C ALA A 16 19.39 -9.56 0.70
N MET A 17 20.50 -9.07 0.16
CA MET A 17 21.18 -9.67 -0.99
C MET A 17 21.77 -11.07 -0.70
N LYS A 18 21.98 -11.42 0.57
CA LYS A 18 22.51 -12.72 1.01
C LYS A 18 21.40 -13.69 1.44
N ALA A 19 20.13 -13.28 1.37
CA ALA A 19 19.00 -14.10 1.78
C ALA A 19 18.82 -15.33 0.88
N GLU A 20 18.07 -16.31 1.39
CA GLU A 20 17.63 -17.44 0.58
C GLU A 20 16.81 -16.94 -0.62
N ARG A 21 17.00 -17.59 -1.77
CA ARG A 21 16.23 -17.27 -2.98
C ARG A 21 14.76 -17.60 -2.78
N GLU A 22 13.91 -16.78 -3.37
CA GLU A 22 12.49 -17.00 -3.43
C GLU A 22 12.16 -18.32 -4.14
N LYS A 23 11.14 -19.02 -3.63
CA LYS A 23 10.60 -20.25 -4.22
C LYS A 23 9.19 -20.06 -4.77
N ILE A 24 8.56 -18.94 -4.41
CA ILE A 24 7.22 -18.54 -4.83
C ILE A 24 7.26 -17.09 -5.28
N LEU A 25 6.54 -16.79 -6.35
CA LEU A 25 6.29 -15.45 -6.86
C LEU A 25 4.78 -15.20 -6.92
N TYR A 26 4.35 -14.02 -6.49
CA TYR A 26 2.99 -13.56 -6.70
C TYR A 26 2.97 -12.50 -7.80
N THR A 27 2.01 -12.61 -8.71
CA THR A 27 1.71 -11.55 -9.68
C THR A 27 0.21 -11.42 -9.83
N ILE A 28 -0.27 -10.21 -10.02
CA ILE A 28 -1.64 -9.97 -10.43
C ILE A 28 -1.76 -10.15 -11.95
N ALA A 29 -2.93 -10.63 -12.39
CA ALA A 29 -3.27 -10.77 -13.79
C ALA A 29 -4.68 -10.20 -14.01
N LEU A 30 -4.85 -9.47 -15.11
CA LEU A 30 -6.03 -8.68 -15.38
C LEU A 30 -6.75 -9.13 -16.66
N TYR A 31 -8.07 -9.13 -16.60
CA TYR A 31 -8.97 -9.19 -17.76
C TYR A 31 -9.56 -7.81 -18.08
N THR A 32 -9.49 -6.87 -17.14
CA THR A 32 -9.91 -5.48 -17.38
C THR A 32 -9.19 -4.91 -18.61
N GLY A 33 -9.96 -4.47 -19.61
CA GLY A 33 -9.43 -3.93 -20.88
C GLY A 33 -9.18 -4.97 -21.97
N THR A 34 -9.30 -6.28 -21.71
CA THR A 34 -9.07 -7.33 -22.73
C THR A 34 -10.34 -7.76 -23.47
N GLY A 35 -11.52 -7.32 -23.00
CA GLY A 35 -12.83 -7.76 -23.53
C GLY A 35 -13.33 -9.10 -22.99
N ILE A 36 -12.64 -9.68 -22.00
CA ILE A 36 -13.07 -10.90 -21.29
C ILE A 36 -13.82 -10.47 -20.02
N GLU A 37 -15.03 -10.98 -19.81
CA GLU A 37 -15.87 -10.68 -18.64
C GLU A 37 -15.60 -11.64 -17.47
N GLU A 38 -14.37 -11.65 -16.98
CA GLU A 38 -13.93 -12.46 -15.83
C GLU A 38 -13.20 -11.55 -14.82
N PRO A 39 -13.18 -11.91 -13.52
CA PRO A 39 -12.48 -11.12 -12.52
C PRO A 39 -10.96 -11.18 -12.68
N ASP A 40 -10.30 -10.08 -12.35
CA ASP A 40 -8.85 -10.06 -12.19
C ASP A 40 -8.45 -11.02 -11.04
N TYR A 41 -7.20 -11.49 -11.01
CA TYR A 41 -6.79 -12.51 -10.04
C TYR A 41 -5.33 -12.38 -9.59
N LEU A 42 -5.04 -12.93 -8.41
CA LEU A 42 -3.68 -13.15 -7.93
C LEU A 42 -3.20 -14.54 -8.37
N ALA A 43 -2.14 -14.59 -9.17
CA ALA A 43 -1.45 -15.81 -9.57
C ALA A 43 -0.31 -16.11 -8.59
N THR A 44 -0.24 -17.35 -8.12
CA THR A 44 0.91 -17.88 -7.38
C THR A 44 1.71 -18.77 -8.32
N ILE A 45 2.99 -18.43 -8.51
CA ILE A 45 3.91 -19.10 -9.44
C ILE A 45 5.01 -19.77 -8.63
N ASP A 46 5.27 -21.03 -8.96
CA ASP A 46 6.42 -21.75 -8.43
C ASP A 46 7.68 -21.36 -9.21
N VAL A 47 8.65 -20.79 -8.49
CA VAL A 47 9.91 -20.31 -9.05
C VAL A 47 11.12 -21.05 -8.48
N ASP A 48 10.91 -22.16 -7.76
CA ASP A 48 11.99 -23.05 -7.31
C ASP A 48 12.47 -23.94 -8.47
N PRO A 49 13.71 -23.78 -8.97
CA PRO A 49 14.22 -24.56 -10.10
C PRO A 49 14.26 -26.08 -9.84
N ASP A 50 14.27 -26.50 -8.57
CA ASP A 50 14.29 -27.90 -8.18
C ASP A 50 12.87 -28.51 -8.05
N SER A 51 11.82 -27.70 -8.22
CA SER A 51 10.43 -28.14 -8.13
C SER A 51 9.92 -28.77 -9.44
N SER A 52 9.10 -29.81 -9.34
CA SER A 52 8.40 -30.41 -10.49
C SER A 52 7.40 -29.46 -11.16
N THR A 53 7.00 -28.39 -10.46
CA THR A 53 6.08 -27.36 -10.96
C THR A 53 6.77 -26.04 -11.28
N TYR A 54 8.11 -26.02 -11.39
CA TYR A 54 8.88 -24.83 -11.75
C TYR A 54 8.31 -24.13 -13.00
N SER A 55 8.20 -22.80 -12.94
CA SER A 55 7.67 -21.94 -14.00
C SER A 55 6.19 -22.18 -14.33
N GLN A 56 5.40 -22.67 -13.37
CA GLN A 56 3.95 -22.86 -13.52
C GLN A 56 3.16 -22.02 -12.53
N VAL A 57 1.97 -21.59 -12.97
CA VAL A 57 0.95 -21.04 -12.06
C VAL A 57 0.35 -22.21 -11.28
N ILE A 58 0.68 -22.30 -9.99
CA ILE A 58 0.24 -23.39 -9.10
C ILE A 58 -1.06 -23.06 -8.37
N HIS A 59 -1.43 -21.79 -8.28
CA HIS A 59 -2.69 -21.35 -7.69
C HIS A 59 -3.17 -20.04 -8.34
N ARG A 60 -4.49 -19.89 -8.44
CA ARG A 60 -5.17 -18.66 -8.88
C ARG A 60 -6.22 -18.31 -7.84
N LEU A 61 -6.11 -17.12 -7.27
CA LEU A 61 -7.13 -16.53 -6.41
C LEU A 61 -7.88 -15.48 -7.22
N PRO A 62 -9.05 -15.81 -7.82
CA PRO A 62 -9.89 -14.82 -8.49
C PRO A 62 -10.45 -13.83 -7.48
N MET A 63 -10.45 -12.56 -7.84
CA MET A 63 -11.18 -11.56 -7.07
C MET A 63 -12.69 -11.78 -7.20
N PRO A 64 -13.49 -11.39 -6.21
CA PRO A 64 -14.94 -11.60 -6.24
C PRO A 64 -15.70 -10.69 -7.21
N TYR A 65 -15.04 -9.70 -7.81
CA TYR A 65 -15.68 -8.69 -8.67
C TYR A 65 -14.92 -8.53 -10.00
N ILE A 66 -15.66 -8.10 -11.03
CA ILE A 66 -15.12 -7.82 -12.36
C ILE A 66 -14.83 -6.31 -12.46
N GLY A 67 -13.75 -5.95 -13.15
CA GLY A 67 -13.45 -4.57 -13.50
C GLY A 67 -12.73 -3.78 -12.41
N ASP A 68 -12.09 -4.46 -11.45
CA ASP A 68 -11.26 -3.81 -10.43
C ASP A 68 -10.03 -3.12 -11.02
N GLU A 69 -9.47 -3.68 -12.09
CA GLU A 69 -8.18 -3.27 -12.65
C GLU A 69 -7.09 -3.33 -11.58
N LEU A 70 -6.73 -4.55 -11.16
CA LEU A 70 -5.59 -4.74 -10.26
C LEU A 70 -4.34 -4.13 -10.93
N HIS A 71 -3.53 -3.38 -10.16
CA HIS A 71 -2.44 -2.60 -10.78
C HIS A 71 -1.09 -2.63 -10.03
N HIS A 72 -1.00 -2.06 -8.84
CA HIS A 72 0.16 -2.18 -7.95
C HIS A 72 -0.30 -2.85 -6.66
N PHE A 73 0.58 -3.57 -5.98
CA PHE A 73 0.27 -4.17 -4.67
C PHE A 73 1.52 -4.28 -3.80
N GLY A 74 1.33 -4.45 -2.50
CA GLY A 74 2.43 -4.45 -1.53
C GLY A 74 2.13 -5.33 -0.32
N TRP A 75 3.12 -5.48 0.55
CA TRP A 75 2.99 -6.22 1.81
C TRP A 75 2.49 -5.32 2.93
N ASN A 76 1.77 -5.90 3.90
CA ASN A 76 1.39 -5.22 5.14
C ASN A 76 2.60 -4.77 5.98
N THR A 77 3.66 -5.58 5.99
CA THR A 77 4.89 -5.25 6.70
C THR A 77 6.12 -5.70 5.92
N CYS A 78 7.20 -4.94 6.02
CA CYS A 78 8.48 -5.25 5.39
C CYS A 78 9.66 -4.93 6.32
N SER A 79 10.86 -4.82 5.76
CA SER A 79 12.10 -4.53 6.50
C SER A 79 12.05 -3.22 7.30
N SER A 80 11.10 -2.32 7.02
CA SER A 80 10.85 -1.11 7.83
C SER A 80 10.56 -1.44 9.30
N CYS A 81 9.92 -2.59 9.57
CA CYS A 81 9.63 -3.06 10.92
C CYS A 81 10.63 -4.14 11.40
N HIS A 82 11.85 -4.19 10.85
CA HIS A 82 12.82 -5.24 11.18
C HIS A 82 13.12 -5.37 12.68
N ASN A 83 13.03 -4.27 13.44
CA ASN A 83 13.29 -4.28 14.89
C ASN A 83 12.03 -4.55 15.73
N ASP A 84 10.87 -4.76 15.11
CA ASP A 84 9.61 -5.04 15.80
C ASP A 84 9.19 -6.50 15.63
N THR A 85 9.44 -7.31 16.65
CA THR A 85 9.13 -8.74 16.68
C THR A 85 7.62 -9.05 16.75
N SER A 86 6.78 -8.06 17.02
CA SER A 86 5.33 -8.24 17.03
C SER A 86 4.74 -8.28 15.62
N LYS A 87 5.47 -7.76 14.62
CA LYS A 87 4.99 -7.65 13.24
C LYS A 87 5.40 -8.85 12.40
N SER A 88 4.64 -9.10 11.33
CA SER A 88 4.89 -10.19 10.39
C SER A 88 4.49 -9.79 8.97
N ARG A 89 5.35 -10.12 8.00
CA ARG A 89 5.03 -10.04 6.58
C ARG A 89 4.13 -11.23 6.22
N ARG A 90 2.83 -11.01 6.14
CA ARG A 90 1.83 -12.07 5.93
C ARG A 90 0.72 -11.71 4.96
N PHE A 91 0.34 -10.43 4.89
CA PHE A 91 -0.80 -10.03 4.08
C PHE A 91 -0.33 -9.22 2.88
N LEU A 92 -0.86 -9.54 1.70
CA LEU A 92 -0.78 -8.71 0.53
C LEU A 92 -1.95 -7.73 0.53
N VAL A 93 -1.66 -6.45 0.30
CA VAL A 93 -2.65 -5.38 0.14
C VAL A 93 -2.72 -5.06 -1.35
N ILE A 94 -3.84 -5.45 -1.98
CA ILE A 94 -4.03 -5.46 -3.43
C ILE A 94 -5.18 -4.51 -3.80
N PRO A 95 -4.89 -3.28 -4.24
CA PRO A 95 -5.89 -2.36 -4.75
C PRO A 95 -6.34 -2.66 -6.19
N GLY A 96 -7.63 -2.43 -6.45
CA GLY A 96 -8.19 -2.22 -7.79
C GLY A 96 -8.24 -0.73 -8.09
N ILE A 97 -7.43 -0.27 -9.06
CA ILE A 97 -7.33 1.16 -9.37
C ILE A 97 -8.64 1.72 -9.93
N ARG A 98 -9.42 0.89 -10.64
CA ARG A 98 -10.65 1.35 -11.28
C ARG A 98 -11.85 1.29 -10.36
N SER A 99 -11.96 0.23 -9.56
CA SER A 99 -13.07 0.07 -8.62
C SER A 99 -12.90 0.89 -7.35
N SER A 100 -11.66 1.24 -6.99
CA SER A 100 -11.28 1.76 -5.67
C SER A 100 -11.37 0.75 -4.52
N ARG A 101 -11.55 -0.54 -4.80
CA ARG A 101 -11.56 -1.60 -3.78
C ARG A 101 -10.15 -1.97 -3.36
N ILE A 102 -9.97 -2.38 -2.11
CA ILE A 102 -8.70 -2.91 -1.62
C ILE A 102 -8.94 -4.30 -1.03
N TYR A 103 -8.19 -5.29 -1.51
CA TYR A 103 -8.21 -6.65 -1.00
C TYR A 103 -7.04 -6.87 -0.07
N ILE A 104 -7.32 -7.46 1.09
CA ILE A 104 -6.32 -7.98 2.01
C ILE A 104 -6.28 -9.49 1.79
N VAL A 105 -5.15 -10.01 1.31
CA VAL A 105 -4.96 -11.43 1.00
C VAL A 105 -3.97 -12.03 1.99
N ASP A 106 -4.38 -13.07 2.71
CA ASP A 106 -3.55 -13.81 3.65
C ASP A 106 -2.68 -14.83 2.91
N THR A 107 -1.37 -14.79 3.16
CA THR A 107 -0.39 -15.74 2.60
C THR A 107 0.13 -16.73 3.66
N ALA A 108 -0.65 -17.02 4.71
CA ALA A 108 -0.31 -18.04 5.70
C ALA A 108 0.01 -19.40 5.04
N ASP A 109 -0.79 -19.79 4.03
CA ASP A 109 -0.37 -20.74 3.01
C ASP A 109 0.18 -19.97 1.81
N ALA A 110 1.50 -19.94 1.69
CA ALA A 110 2.16 -19.23 0.61
C ALA A 110 1.82 -19.81 -0.79
N LYS A 111 1.42 -21.08 -0.89
CA LYS A 111 1.10 -21.71 -2.19
C LYS A 111 -0.36 -21.50 -2.60
N ALA A 112 -1.24 -21.21 -1.65
CA ALA A 112 -2.66 -20.97 -1.90
C ALA A 112 -3.19 -19.81 -1.03
N PRO A 113 -2.85 -18.54 -1.37
CA PRO A 113 -3.36 -17.40 -0.63
C PRO A 113 -4.88 -17.27 -0.69
N GLU A 114 -5.48 -16.67 0.34
CA GLU A 114 -6.93 -16.50 0.46
C GLU A 114 -7.30 -15.06 0.81
N ILE A 115 -8.49 -14.60 0.40
CA ILE A 115 -8.99 -13.28 0.78
C ILE A 115 -9.30 -13.27 2.27
N HIS A 116 -8.65 -12.38 3.00
CA HIS A 116 -8.87 -12.15 4.42
C HIS A 116 -9.93 -11.08 4.68
N LYS A 117 -9.84 -9.96 3.95
CA LYS A 117 -10.73 -8.79 4.10
C LYS A 117 -10.87 -8.09 2.76
N VAL A 118 -12.04 -7.48 2.55
CA VAL A 118 -12.30 -6.58 1.43
C VAL A 118 -12.68 -5.23 2.02
N ILE A 119 -12.00 -4.17 1.59
CA ILE A 119 -12.36 -2.78 1.91
C ILE A 119 -13.09 -2.24 0.69
N GLU A 120 -14.39 -2.01 0.84
CA GLU A 120 -15.26 -1.62 -0.27
C GLU A 120 -15.04 -0.16 -0.70
N PRO A 121 -15.24 0.17 -1.99
CA PRO A 121 -15.05 1.51 -2.53
C PRO A 121 -15.83 2.59 -1.76
N GLU A 122 -17.06 2.30 -1.37
CA GLU A 122 -17.93 3.21 -0.64
C GLU A 122 -17.34 3.59 0.72
N GLU A 123 -16.77 2.61 1.45
CA GLU A 123 -16.12 2.86 2.74
C GLU A 123 -14.93 3.81 2.58
N ILE A 124 -14.10 3.58 1.56
CA ILE A 124 -12.94 4.43 1.24
C ILE A 124 -13.42 5.83 0.88
N ARG A 125 -14.44 5.95 0.02
CA ARG A 125 -14.98 7.24 -0.41
C ARG A 125 -15.62 8.01 0.73
N GLU A 126 -16.30 7.35 1.66
CA GLU A 126 -16.97 7.97 2.80
C GLU A 126 -16.00 8.41 3.88
N LYS A 127 -15.07 7.54 4.27
CA LYS A 127 -14.12 7.86 5.34
C LYS A 127 -13.03 8.83 4.89
N THR A 128 -12.78 8.89 3.58
CA THR A 128 -11.58 9.56 3.11
C THR A 128 -11.83 10.62 2.05
N ASN A 129 -12.79 10.47 1.14
CA ASN A 129 -12.89 11.31 -0.08
C ASN A 129 -11.72 11.07 -1.06
N LEU A 130 -11.23 9.82 -1.19
CA LEU A 130 -10.35 9.39 -2.31
C LEU A 130 -10.97 8.25 -3.11
N THR A 131 -10.47 8.10 -4.33
CA THR A 131 -10.66 6.97 -5.23
C THR A 131 -9.33 6.62 -5.91
N ALA A 132 -9.33 5.54 -6.69
CA ALA A 132 -8.21 5.10 -7.50
C ALA A 132 -6.91 4.85 -6.70
N PRO A 133 -6.93 3.87 -5.77
CA PRO A 133 -5.73 3.41 -5.08
C PRO A 133 -4.73 2.82 -6.06
N HIS A 134 -3.44 3.09 -5.85
CA HIS A 134 -2.37 2.70 -6.76
C HIS A 134 -1.20 2.07 -5.99
N THR A 135 -0.21 2.86 -5.60
CA THR A 135 1.02 2.35 -4.98
C THR A 135 0.78 2.04 -3.51
N VAL A 136 1.29 0.89 -3.06
CA VAL A 136 1.16 0.39 -1.68
C VAL A 136 2.54 0.28 -1.04
N HIS A 137 2.70 0.86 0.15
CA HIS A 137 3.93 0.78 0.93
C HIS A 137 3.66 0.51 2.42
N CYS A 138 4.35 -0.49 2.97
CA CYS A 138 4.51 -0.72 4.41
C CYS A 138 5.34 0.40 5.04
N LEU A 139 4.88 0.95 6.17
CA LEU A 139 5.59 1.94 6.97
C LEU A 139 6.31 1.29 8.16
N ALA A 140 7.15 2.04 8.88
CA ALA A 140 7.93 1.52 10.00
C ALA A 140 7.14 1.39 11.31
N ASP A 141 6.02 2.12 11.42
CA ASP A 141 5.08 2.08 12.54
C ASP A 141 4.02 0.96 12.40
N GLY A 142 4.06 0.21 11.30
CA GLY A 142 3.14 -0.88 11.02
C GLY A 142 1.90 -0.50 10.22
N HIS A 143 1.71 0.78 9.88
CA HIS A 143 0.68 1.20 8.93
C HIS A 143 1.04 0.81 7.49
N VAL A 144 0.02 0.73 6.64
CA VAL A 144 0.17 0.62 5.18
C VAL A 144 -0.32 1.91 4.54
N MET A 145 0.54 2.56 3.77
CA MET A 145 0.21 3.74 2.98
C MET A 145 -0.14 3.33 1.56
N VAL A 146 -1.27 3.85 1.07
CA VAL A 146 -1.76 3.65 -0.29
C VAL A 146 -1.90 5.02 -0.96
N SER A 147 -1.19 5.25 -2.07
CA SER A 147 -1.39 6.46 -2.88
C SER A 147 -2.70 6.36 -3.63
N MET A 148 -3.43 7.46 -3.75
CA MET A 148 -4.73 7.54 -4.40
C MET A 148 -4.71 8.65 -5.45
N LEU A 149 -5.19 8.38 -6.66
CA LEU A 149 -5.05 9.29 -7.80
C LEU A 149 -6.01 10.48 -7.74
N GLY A 150 -7.20 10.32 -7.16
CA GLY A 150 -8.23 11.36 -7.20
C GLY A 150 -9.15 11.36 -6.00
N ASP A 151 -9.95 12.41 -5.89
CA ASP A 151 -10.98 12.61 -4.90
C ASP A 151 -12.16 11.63 -5.07
N ARG A 152 -13.24 11.81 -4.30
CA ARG A 152 -14.43 10.93 -4.39
C ARG A 152 -15.08 10.91 -5.78
N GLU A 153 -14.95 11.96 -6.56
CA GLU A 153 -15.55 12.11 -7.88
C GLU A 153 -14.60 11.67 -9.01
N GLY A 154 -13.36 11.32 -8.68
CA GLY A 154 -12.32 10.97 -9.64
C GLY A 154 -11.59 12.19 -10.21
N ASN A 155 -11.80 13.37 -9.62
CA ASN A 155 -11.07 14.59 -9.95
C ASN A 155 -9.80 14.70 -9.08
N GLY A 156 -8.98 15.72 -9.33
CA GLY A 156 -7.92 16.10 -8.39
C GLY A 156 -8.47 16.94 -7.22
N PRO A 157 -7.80 16.96 -6.06
CA PRO A 157 -6.50 16.32 -5.81
C PRO A 157 -6.61 14.85 -5.37
N GLY A 158 -5.57 14.08 -5.69
CA GLY A 158 -5.30 12.78 -5.08
C GLY A 158 -4.73 12.91 -3.65
N GLY A 159 -4.22 11.82 -3.09
CA GLY A 159 -3.67 11.84 -1.73
C GLY A 159 -3.15 10.48 -1.27
N PHE A 160 -3.04 10.31 0.04
CA PHE A 160 -2.65 9.05 0.66
C PHE A 160 -3.73 8.58 1.62
N LEU A 161 -4.02 7.28 1.57
CA LEU A 161 -4.84 6.56 2.50
C LEU A 161 -3.93 5.70 3.38
N LEU A 162 -4.24 5.60 4.67
CA LEU A 162 -3.53 4.75 5.59
C LEU A 162 -4.44 3.66 6.14
N LEU A 163 -3.88 2.45 6.22
CA LEU A 163 -4.48 1.31 6.88
C LEU A 163 -3.69 1.00 8.15
N ASP A 164 -4.38 0.80 9.26
CA ASP A 164 -3.79 0.31 10.50
C ASP A 164 -3.50 -1.20 10.45
N GLU A 165 -3.07 -1.76 11.59
CA GLU A 165 -2.74 -3.18 11.69
C GLU A 165 -3.93 -4.14 11.54
N ASN A 166 -5.16 -3.65 11.70
CA ASN A 166 -6.41 -4.40 11.45
C ASN A 166 -6.93 -4.15 10.03
N PHE A 167 -6.17 -3.43 9.20
CA PHE A 167 -6.56 -2.96 7.89
C PHE A 167 -7.80 -2.07 7.93
N ASP A 168 -8.01 -1.35 9.03
CA ASP A 168 -9.01 -0.30 9.12
C ASP A 168 -8.41 1.02 8.63
N ILE A 169 -9.24 1.86 8.02
CA ILE A 169 -8.81 3.15 7.50
C ILE A 169 -8.46 4.09 8.67
N ALA A 170 -7.17 4.41 8.81
CA ALA A 170 -6.62 5.16 9.94
C ALA A 170 -6.67 6.69 9.77
N GLY A 171 -6.89 7.19 8.54
CA GLY A 171 -7.02 8.62 8.26
C GLY A 171 -5.95 9.16 7.31
N SER A 172 -5.55 10.41 7.52
CA SER A 172 -4.53 11.11 6.72
C SER A 172 -3.60 11.95 7.60
N TYR A 173 -2.39 12.21 7.11
CA TYR A 173 -1.36 12.98 7.83
C TYR A 173 -0.93 14.21 7.04
N LEU A 174 -0.62 15.29 7.77
CA LEU A 174 0.17 16.39 7.24
C LEU A 174 1.63 16.19 7.66
N LEU A 175 2.49 16.05 6.65
CA LEU A 175 3.93 15.92 6.83
C LEU A 175 4.63 17.17 6.28
N GLN A 176 5.74 17.54 6.90
CA GLN A 176 6.64 18.55 6.34
C GLN A 176 7.82 17.85 5.66
N ILE A 177 8.15 18.32 4.47
CA ILE A 177 9.35 17.92 3.73
C ILE A 177 10.30 19.11 3.73
N ASP A 178 11.50 18.91 4.27
CA ASP A 178 12.59 19.86 4.14
C ASP A 178 13.17 19.74 2.73
N CYS A 179 13.14 20.84 1.98
CA CYS A 179 13.79 20.96 0.69
C CYS A 179 15.17 21.59 0.88
N ASP A 180 16.24 20.85 0.56
CA ASP A 180 17.59 21.42 0.50
C ASP A 180 17.75 22.14 -0.84
N THR A 181 17.65 23.47 -0.81
CA THR A 181 17.76 24.32 -2.00
C THR A 181 19.20 24.64 -2.40
N GLU A 182 20.18 24.30 -1.57
CA GLU A 182 21.61 24.56 -1.84
C GLU A 182 22.26 23.36 -2.52
N ASN A 183 22.08 22.16 -1.96
CA ASN A 183 22.71 20.93 -2.44
C ASN A 183 21.75 20.05 -3.25
N GLY A 184 20.45 20.36 -3.21
CA GLY A 184 19.40 19.53 -3.78
C GLY A 184 19.06 18.35 -2.87
N GLY A 185 17.77 18.04 -2.80
CA GLY A 185 17.27 16.89 -2.04
C GLY A 185 16.01 17.21 -1.26
N LEU A 186 15.31 16.15 -0.87
CA LEU A 186 14.13 16.21 -0.02
C LEU A 186 14.35 15.26 1.15
N ARG A 187 14.02 15.70 2.36
CA ARG A 187 13.94 14.82 3.54
C ARG A 187 12.66 15.10 4.31
N ILE A 188 12.09 14.08 4.93
CA ILE A 188 10.95 14.28 5.84
C ILE A 188 11.47 14.95 7.12
N ASN A 189 10.79 15.98 7.61
CA ASN A 189 11.05 16.54 8.93
C ASN A 189 10.41 15.65 9.99
N GLU A 190 11.21 14.82 10.65
CA GLU A 190 10.75 13.90 11.70
C GLU A 190 10.19 14.59 12.95
N ASN A 191 10.36 15.91 13.08
CA ASN A 191 9.83 16.69 14.20
C ASN A 191 8.47 17.33 13.90
N PHE A 192 7.97 17.26 12.66
CA PHE A 192 6.70 17.88 12.27
C PHE A 192 5.75 16.82 11.68
N TYR A 193 4.70 16.55 12.43
CA TYR A 193 3.68 15.58 12.09
C TYR A 193 2.35 16.01 12.72
N VAL A 194 1.30 16.11 11.90
CA VAL A 194 -0.06 16.38 12.39
C VAL A 194 -0.96 15.24 11.94
N ASP A 195 -1.54 14.56 12.92
CA ASP A 195 -2.44 13.42 12.74
C ASP A 195 -3.89 13.90 12.64
N PHE A 196 -4.47 13.84 11.43
CA PHE A 196 -5.89 14.16 11.23
C PHE A 196 -6.79 12.92 11.40
N GLY A 197 -6.24 11.74 11.68
CA GLY A 197 -6.98 10.52 11.99
C GLY A 197 -7.72 10.57 13.33
N GLN A 198 -7.24 11.38 14.27
CA GLN A 198 -7.78 11.49 15.64
C GLN A 198 -8.72 12.69 15.84
N GLU A 199 -9.27 13.26 14.76
CA GLU A 199 -10.14 14.42 14.86
C GLU A 199 -11.45 14.10 15.61
N PRO A 200 -12.03 15.07 16.35
CA PRO A 200 -13.14 14.80 17.28
C PRO A 200 -14.41 14.22 16.64
N ALA A 201 -14.58 14.37 15.33
CA ALA A 201 -15.71 13.86 14.56
C ALA A 201 -15.38 12.57 13.77
N GLY A 202 -14.21 11.99 14.01
CA GLY A 202 -13.62 10.90 13.22
C GLY A 202 -12.51 11.40 12.28
N PRO A 203 -11.79 10.49 11.61
CA PRO A 203 -10.70 10.82 10.71
C PRO A 203 -11.07 11.89 9.69
N SER A 204 -10.22 12.89 9.53
CA SER A 204 -10.41 13.98 8.58
C SER A 204 -9.19 14.16 7.67
N ARG A 205 -9.27 15.14 6.76
CA ARG A 205 -8.20 15.46 5.82
C ARG A 205 -7.76 16.91 5.87
N ALA A 206 -6.46 17.08 6.01
CA ALA A 206 -5.79 18.29 5.56
C ALA A 206 -5.85 18.35 4.03
N HIS A 207 -6.24 19.49 3.48
CA HIS A 207 -6.38 19.70 2.04
C HIS A 207 -5.51 20.87 1.59
N GLU A 208 -5.96 22.10 1.84
CA GLU A 208 -5.20 23.31 1.55
C GLU A 208 -4.57 23.85 2.85
N MET A 209 -3.37 24.40 2.72
CA MET A 209 -2.68 25.09 3.82
C MET A 209 -2.33 26.51 3.40
N ARG A 210 -2.39 27.44 4.35
CA ARG A 210 -1.98 28.83 4.19
C ARG A 210 -1.02 29.20 5.30
N TYR A 211 0.13 29.76 4.94
CA TYR A 211 0.94 30.44 5.94
C TYR A 211 0.30 31.80 6.25
N PRO A 212 0.21 32.23 7.52
CA PRO A 212 -0.36 33.54 7.86
C PRO A 212 0.30 34.74 7.18
N GLY A 213 1.55 34.60 6.74
CA GLY A 213 2.31 35.62 6.01
C GLY A 213 2.30 35.48 4.49
N GLY A 214 1.53 34.55 3.92
CA GLY A 214 1.57 34.19 2.51
C GLY A 214 2.49 33.00 2.21
N ASP A 215 2.17 32.28 1.14
CA ASP A 215 2.84 31.07 0.65
C ASP A 215 3.00 31.12 -0.89
N SER A 216 3.72 30.15 -1.46
CA SER A 216 4.05 30.15 -2.90
C SER A 216 2.84 30.03 -3.84
N THR A 217 1.63 29.86 -3.30
CA THR A 217 0.38 29.74 -4.06
C THR A 217 -0.66 30.78 -3.70
N SER A 218 -0.38 31.71 -2.76
CA SER A 218 -1.33 32.76 -2.36
C SER A 218 -1.10 34.11 -3.05
N ASP A 219 0.13 34.38 -3.51
CA ASP A 219 0.54 35.73 -3.92
C ASP A 219 0.77 35.85 -5.43
N ILE A 220 0.26 36.94 -6.02
CA ILE A 220 0.46 37.31 -7.43
C ILE A 220 1.31 38.59 -7.46
N TRP A 221 2.40 38.56 -8.23
CA TRP A 221 3.31 39.68 -8.41
C TRP A 221 3.02 40.36 -9.75
N VAL A 222 2.83 41.68 -9.74
CA VAL A 222 2.58 42.52 -10.94
C VAL A 222 3.71 43.51 -11.13
#